data_AF-A0A1C6PJA9-F1
#
_entry.id   AF-A0A1C6PJA9-F1
#
_cell.length_a   1.000
_cell.length_b   1.000
_cell.length_c   1.000
_cell.angle_alpha   90.00
_cell.angle_beta   90.00
_cell.angle_gamma   90.00
#
_symmetry.space_group_name_H-M   'P 1'
#
loop_
_entity.id
_entity.type
_entity.pdbx_description
1 polymer ?
#
loop_
_entity_poly.entity_id
_entity_poly.type
_entity_poly.pdbx_seq_one_letter_code
_entity_poly.pdbx_strand_id
1 'polypeptide(L)'
;MRYILLTPLLMAALTGCSVLGQDTVCTQADADSQVSAMWRPADFDGRDAARIRLCVDGTCEERTSGSADDPLATISVRLPDDIGASTVPVRLTVTSGKSGDTIVKDSVRARLTEQHPNGASCSPSAWTATFRAHPEKGLISPRGMKLQG
;
A
#
# COMPACT_ATOMS: atom_id res chain seq x y z
N MET A 1 14.24 -79.67 12.59
CA MET A 1 15.34 -79.24 13.50
C MET A 1 15.09 -77.80 13.91
N ARG A 2 15.07 -77.53 15.22
CA ARG A 2 14.99 -76.19 15.86
C ARG A 2 16.42 -75.68 16.13
N TYR A 3 16.70 -74.41 15.82
CA TYR A 3 17.72 -73.54 16.45
C TYR A 3 17.28 -72.08 16.14
N ILE A 4 16.64 -71.35 17.07
CA ILE A 4 17.19 -70.45 18.10
C ILE A 4 17.99 -69.25 17.55
N LEU A 5 17.29 -68.09 17.53
CA LEU A 5 17.66 -66.70 17.87
C LEU A 5 19.13 -66.22 17.72
N LEU A 6 19.30 -65.09 17.02
CA LEU A 6 20.00 -63.90 17.54
C LEU A 6 19.79 -62.68 16.62
N THR A 7 18.99 -61.74 17.11
CA THR A 7 18.80 -60.36 16.62
C THR A 7 20.09 -59.55 16.78
N PRO A 8 20.48 -58.73 15.79
CA PRO A 8 21.28 -57.54 16.06
C PRO A 8 20.49 -56.25 15.80
N LEU A 9 20.35 -55.52 16.91
CA LEU A 9 20.34 -54.07 17.10
C LEU A 9 19.78 -53.16 15.99
N LEU A 10 18.67 -52.52 16.34
CA LEU A 10 18.32 -51.15 15.94
C LEU A 10 19.51 -50.20 16.13
N MET A 11 19.93 -49.57 15.03
CA MET A 11 20.53 -48.23 15.03
C MET A 11 19.73 -47.41 14.01
N ALA A 12 18.53 -46.99 14.40
CA ALA A 12 17.84 -45.91 13.72
C ALA A 12 18.58 -44.62 14.09
N ALA A 13 19.59 -44.26 13.30
CA ALA A 13 20.20 -42.94 13.38
C ALA A 13 19.09 -41.90 13.17
N LEU A 14 18.84 -41.11 14.22
CA LEU A 14 18.11 -39.85 14.17
C LEU A 14 18.89 -38.88 13.28
N THR A 15 18.89 -39.13 11.98
CA THR A 15 19.15 -38.09 10.98
C THR A 15 17.82 -37.37 10.83
N GLY A 16 17.54 -36.50 11.80
CA GLY A 16 16.66 -35.37 11.57
C GLY A 16 17.31 -34.55 10.47
N CYS A 17 17.04 -34.93 9.23
CA CYS A 17 17.34 -34.12 8.07
C CYS A 17 16.47 -32.87 8.20
N SER A 18 16.98 -31.87 8.92
CA SER A 18 16.74 -30.48 8.57
C SER A 18 17.32 -30.31 7.18
N VAL A 19 16.54 -30.73 6.18
CA VAL A 19 16.80 -30.53 4.76
C VAL A 19 16.84 -29.03 4.54
N LEU A 20 18.03 -28.45 4.71
CA LEU A 20 18.59 -27.36 3.90
C LEU A 20 17.59 -26.39 3.26
N GLY A 21 16.68 -25.85 4.06
CA GLY A 21 15.89 -24.68 3.75
C GLY A 21 16.23 -23.67 4.82
N GLN A 22 16.91 -22.58 4.46
CA GLN A 22 16.87 -21.40 5.31
C GLN A 22 15.42 -20.93 5.30
N ASP A 23 14.62 -21.39 6.26
CA ASP A 23 13.26 -20.90 6.44
C ASP A 23 13.37 -19.40 6.74
N THR A 24 13.16 -18.60 5.70
CA THR A 24 13.17 -17.15 5.82
C THR A 24 11.95 -16.79 6.64
N VAL A 25 12.18 -16.28 7.85
CA VAL A 25 11.10 -15.87 8.74
C VAL A 25 10.50 -14.57 8.21
N CYS A 26 9.29 -14.66 7.65
CA CYS A 26 8.54 -13.53 7.11
C CYS A 26 7.40 -13.13 8.07
N THR A 27 7.10 -11.84 8.20
CA THR A 27 6.02 -11.33 9.06
C THR A 27 4.60 -11.61 8.57
N GLN A 28 4.46 -12.17 7.35
CA GLN A 28 3.18 -12.50 6.70
C GLN A 28 2.19 -11.32 6.59
N ALA A 29 2.70 -10.10 6.45
CA ALA A 29 1.90 -8.91 6.17
C ALA A 29 1.55 -8.85 4.68
N ASP A 30 0.28 -8.61 4.37
CA ASP A 30 -0.17 -8.37 3.00
C ASP A 30 0.14 -6.94 2.55
N ALA A 31 0.22 -6.73 1.24
CA ALA A 31 0.31 -5.41 0.64
C ALA A 31 -0.24 -5.40 -0.79
N ASP A 32 -0.94 -4.32 -1.14
CA ASP A 32 -1.45 -4.07 -2.49
C ASP A 32 -0.60 -3.00 -3.19
N SER A 33 -0.43 -3.16 -4.50
CA SER A 33 0.06 -2.06 -5.36
C SER A 33 -1.01 -0.99 -5.48
N GLN A 34 -0.65 0.28 -5.23
CA GLN A 34 -1.62 1.37 -5.21
C GLN A 34 -0.97 2.74 -5.38
N VAL A 35 -1.75 3.72 -5.85
CA VAL A 35 -1.40 5.14 -5.69
C VAL A 35 -2.38 5.79 -4.71
N SER A 36 -1.83 6.52 -3.75
CA SER A 36 -2.61 7.16 -2.69
C SER A 36 -2.43 8.67 -2.70
N ALA A 37 -3.51 9.39 -2.38
CA ALA A 37 -3.45 10.80 -2.01
C ALA A 37 -3.96 10.97 -0.58
N MET A 38 -3.22 11.71 0.22
CA MET A 38 -3.56 12.06 1.60
C MET A 38 -3.75 13.56 1.74
N TRP A 39 -4.58 13.98 2.69
CA TRP A 39 -4.82 15.39 2.99
C TRP A 39 -5.24 15.58 4.44
N ARG A 40 -5.24 16.83 4.87
CA ARG A 40 -5.91 17.22 6.12
C ARG A 40 -7.30 17.68 5.75
N PRO A 41 -8.37 17.10 6.32
CA PRO A 41 -9.73 17.57 6.09
C PRO A 41 -9.91 19.08 6.35
N ALA A 42 -9.19 19.63 7.33
CA ALA A 42 -9.18 21.06 7.62
C ALA A 42 -8.64 21.95 6.48
N ASP A 43 -7.89 21.40 5.52
CA ASP A 43 -7.41 22.13 4.35
C ASP A 43 -8.57 22.45 3.36
N PHE A 44 -9.77 21.92 3.56
CA PHE A 44 -10.93 22.04 2.65
C PHE A 44 -12.22 22.56 3.31
N ASP A 45 -12.11 23.44 4.31
CA ASP A 45 -13.23 24.22 4.88
C ASP A 45 -14.31 23.44 5.68
N GLY A 46 -13.98 22.28 6.26
CA GLY A 46 -14.84 21.61 7.26
C GLY A 46 -15.31 20.20 6.90
N ARG A 47 -16.27 19.66 7.67
CA ARG A 47 -16.77 18.29 7.48
C ARG A 47 -17.40 18.10 6.10
N ASP A 48 -16.83 17.19 5.32
CA ASP A 48 -17.30 16.79 3.99
C ASP A 48 -17.52 17.96 3.02
N ALA A 49 -16.79 19.06 3.25
CA ALA A 49 -16.93 20.30 2.50
C ALA A 49 -16.42 20.20 1.05
N ALA A 50 -15.65 19.17 0.72
CA ALA A 50 -15.23 18.87 -0.66
C ALA A 50 -15.37 17.39 -1.01
N ARG A 51 -15.52 17.11 -2.31
CA ARG A 51 -15.37 15.78 -2.91
C ARG A 51 -14.00 15.68 -3.57
N ILE A 52 -13.22 14.71 -3.14
CA ILE A 52 -11.87 14.44 -3.61
C ILE A 52 -11.89 13.20 -4.49
N ARG A 53 -11.56 13.38 -5.77
CA ARG A 53 -11.47 12.31 -6.76
C ARG A 53 -10.03 12.14 -7.21
N LEU A 54 -9.51 10.92 -7.08
CA LEU A 54 -8.19 10.53 -7.55
C LEU A 54 -8.37 9.50 -8.65
N CYS A 55 -7.77 9.77 -9.81
CA CYS A 55 -7.74 8.83 -10.93
C CYS A 55 -6.31 8.42 -11.25
N VAL A 56 -6.11 7.14 -11.50
CA VAL A 56 -4.81 6.56 -11.84
C VAL A 56 -5.03 5.65 -13.04
N ASP A 57 -4.36 5.99 -14.15
CA ASP A 57 -4.51 5.28 -15.43
C ASP A 57 -5.97 5.05 -15.88
N GLY A 58 -6.84 6.02 -15.60
CA GLY A 58 -8.25 5.99 -15.98
C GLY A 58 -9.19 5.38 -14.93
N THR A 59 -8.69 4.59 -13.99
CA THR A 59 -9.46 4.10 -12.84
C THR A 59 -9.56 5.18 -11.77
N CYS A 60 -10.74 5.43 -11.21
CA CYS A 60 -10.95 6.52 -10.27
C CYS A 60 -11.60 6.05 -8.98
N GLU A 61 -11.17 6.64 -7.88
CA GLU A 61 -11.85 6.60 -6.59
C GLU A 61 -12.27 8.01 -6.19
N GLU A 62 -13.39 8.13 -5.48
CA GLU A 62 -13.88 9.40 -4.96
C GLU A 62 -14.34 9.26 -3.51
N ARG A 63 -14.00 10.24 -2.67
CA ARG A 63 -14.45 10.34 -1.27
C ARG A 63 -14.68 11.79 -0.87
N THR A 64 -15.43 12.01 0.19
CA THR A 64 -15.53 13.35 0.80
C THR A 64 -14.26 13.72 1.55
N SER A 65 -14.06 15.01 1.81
CA SER A 65 -12.87 15.54 2.48
C SER A 65 -12.74 15.10 3.95
N GLY A 66 -13.79 14.55 4.57
CA GLY A 66 -13.79 14.10 5.97
C GLY A 66 -14.04 15.22 6.97
N SER A 67 -14.01 14.92 8.28
CA SER A 67 -14.22 15.90 9.36
C SER A 67 -12.96 16.70 9.63
N ALA A 68 -13.06 18.02 9.86
CA ALA A 68 -11.90 18.86 10.21
C ALA A 68 -11.18 18.44 11.50
N ASP A 69 -11.86 17.69 12.37
CA ASP A 69 -11.29 17.13 13.60
C ASP A 69 -10.38 15.92 13.32
N ASP A 70 -10.52 15.27 12.17
CA ASP A 70 -9.66 14.15 11.79
C ASP A 70 -8.32 14.70 11.29
N PRO A 71 -7.18 14.20 11.80
CA PRO A 71 -5.87 14.75 11.48
C PRO A 71 -5.43 14.42 10.04
N LEU A 72 -6.03 13.40 9.44
CA LEU A 72 -5.64 12.86 8.15
C LEU A 72 -6.82 12.13 7.51
N ALA A 73 -6.98 12.34 6.20
CA ALA A 73 -7.80 11.49 5.35
C ALA A 73 -6.97 10.99 4.16
N THR A 74 -7.41 9.88 3.56
CA THR A 74 -6.70 9.20 2.49
C THR A 74 -7.68 8.60 1.48
N ILE A 75 -7.23 8.55 0.22
CA ILE A 75 -7.86 7.82 -0.87
C ILE A 75 -6.78 7.05 -1.62
N SER A 76 -7.07 5.81 -1.99
CA SER A 76 -6.15 4.93 -2.70
C SER A 76 -6.84 4.32 -3.90
N VAL A 77 -6.18 4.37 -5.06
CA VAL A 77 -6.59 3.61 -6.25
C VAL A 77 -5.70 2.39 -6.35
N ARG A 78 -6.29 1.19 -6.29
CA ARG A 78 -5.57 -0.07 -6.43
C ARG A 78 -5.07 -0.24 -7.87
N LEU A 79 -3.86 -0.76 -7.99
CA LEU A 79 -3.23 -1.13 -9.26
C LEU A 79 -3.23 -2.66 -9.40
N PRO A 80 -3.02 -3.19 -10.62
CA PRO A 80 -2.73 -4.60 -10.81
C PRO A 80 -1.51 -5.06 -9.99
N ASP A 81 -1.53 -6.28 -9.48
CA ASP A 81 -0.44 -6.82 -8.66
C ASP A 81 0.87 -7.01 -9.44
N ASP A 82 0.77 -7.18 -10.77
CA ASP A 82 1.89 -7.37 -11.70
C ASP A 82 2.39 -6.05 -12.34
N ILE A 83 1.94 -4.89 -11.85
CA ILE A 83 2.25 -3.57 -12.46
C ILE A 83 3.75 -3.25 -12.57
N GLY A 84 4.57 -3.79 -11.66
CA GLY A 84 6.02 -3.64 -11.68
C GLY A 84 6.54 -2.20 -11.59
N ALA A 85 7.80 -2.04 -11.99
CA ALA A 85 8.50 -0.75 -12.04
C ALA A 85 7.95 0.16 -13.14
N SER A 86 6.87 0.87 -12.84
CA SER A 86 6.11 1.64 -13.82
C SER A 86 6.00 3.13 -13.46
N THR A 87 5.69 3.95 -14.47
CA THR A 87 5.28 5.34 -14.27
C THR A 87 3.85 5.53 -14.79
N VAL A 88 2.92 5.84 -13.89
CA VAL A 88 1.47 5.91 -14.18
C VAL A 88 0.97 7.36 -14.20
N PRO A 89 -0.02 7.71 -15.04
CA PRO A 89 -0.64 9.03 -15.01
C PRO A 89 -1.60 9.11 -13.82
N VAL A 90 -1.54 10.22 -13.09
CA VAL A 90 -2.39 10.48 -11.92
C VAL A 90 -3.09 11.81 -12.10
N ARG A 91 -4.39 11.85 -11.82
CA ARG A 91 -5.20 13.08 -11.88
C ARG A 91 -5.95 13.27 -10.57
N LEU A 92 -5.83 14.47 -10.01
CA LEU A 92 -6.62 14.93 -8.88
C LEU A 92 -7.70 15.88 -9.38
N THR A 93 -8.92 15.71 -8.88
CA THR A 93 -9.97 16.72 -8.96
C THR A 93 -10.59 16.87 -7.59
N VAL A 94 -10.70 18.10 -7.11
CA VAL A 94 -11.42 18.42 -5.89
C VAL A 94 -12.54 19.38 -6.24
N THR A 95 -13.74 19.04 -5.80
CA THR A 95 -14.97 19.78 -6.09
C THR A 95 -15.58 20.26 -4.78
N SER A 96 -16.02 21.51 -4.72
CA SER A 96 -16.75 22.03 -3.56
C SER A 96 -18.04 21.23 -3.37
N GLY A 97 -18.27 20.73 -2.15
CA GLY A 97 -19.53 20.10 -1.78
C GLY A 97 -20.70 21.10 -1.77
N LYS A 98 -20.40 22.39 -1.55
CA LYS A 98 -21.41 23.47 -1.46
C LYS A 98 -21.81 24.01 -2.83
N SER A 99 -20.86 24.39 -3.67
CA SER A 99 -21.16 25.02 -4.97
C SER A 99 -21.13 24.04 -6.15
N GLY A 100 -20.45 22.90 -6.00
CA GLY A 100 -20.19 21.98 -7.12
C GLY A 100 -19.07 22.43 -8.05
N ASP A 101 -18.41 23.56 -7.76
CA ASP A 101 -17.30 24.05 -8.57
C ASP A 101 -16.04 23.23 -8.34
N THR A 102 -15.23 23.07 -9.39
CA THR A 102 -13.89 22.49 -9.24
C THR A 102 -12.97 23.50 -8.56
N ILE A 103 -12.50 23.18 -7.36
CA ILE A 103 -11.58 24.02 -6.59
C ILE A 103 -10.12 23.61 -6.79
N VAL A 104 -9.86 22.34 -7.12
CA VAL A 104 -8.52 21.86 -7.49
C VAL A 104 -8.63 20.94 -8.70
N LYS A 105 -7.72 21.11 -9.66
CA LYS A 105 -7.51 20.17 -10.75
C LYS A 105 -6.04 20.09 -11.07
N ASP A 106 -5.47 18.90 -10.98
CA ASP A 106 -4.05 18.68 -11.20
C ASP A 106 -3.79 17.32 -11.84
N SER A 107 -2.65 17.18 -12.52
CA SER A 107 -2.22 15.95 -13.18
C SER A 107 -0.71 15.79 -13.11
N VAL A 108 -0.26 14.63 -12.65
CA VAL A 108 1.16 14.29 -12.52
C VAL A 108 1.46 12.91 -13.10
N ARG A 109 2.75 12.59 -13.25
CA ARG A 109 3.24 11.25 -13.58
C ARG A 109 3.91 10.68 -12.34
N ALA A 110 3.39 9.58 -11.81
CA ALA A 110 3.88 8.95 -10.59
C ALA A 110 4.80 7.78 -10.93
N ARG A 111 6.08 7.88 -10.56
CA ARG A 111 7.00 6.74 -10.60
C ARG A 111 6.73 5.86 -9.38
N LEU A 112 6.36 4.61 -9.61
CA LEU A 112 6.09 3.65 -8.53
C LEU A 112 7.40 3.22 -7.87
N THR A 113 7.32 2.94 -6.58
CA THR A 113 8.44 2.44 -5.77
C THR A 113 8.04 1.10 -5.16
N GLU A 114 8.92 0.12 -5.30
CA GLU A 114 8.75 -1.19 -4.72
C GLU A 114 8.81 -1.14 -3.19
N GLN A 115 7.92 -1.86 -2.55
CA GLN A 115 7.80 -2.04 -1.11
C GLN A 115 7.88 -3.52 -0.79
N HIS A 116 8.63 -3.86 0.25
CA HIS A 116 8.75 -5.23 0.76
C HIS A 116 8.26 -5.27 2.21
N PRO A 117 6.93 -5.38 2.46
CA PRO A 117 6.37 -5.39 3.81
C PRO A 117 6.95 -6.48 4.71
N ASN A 118 7.40 -7.60 4.13
CA ASN A 118 7.95 -8.74 4.86
C ASN A 118 9.48 -8.87 4.76
N GLY A 119 10.17 -7.88 4.20
CA GLY A 119 11.59 -7.96 3.88
C GLY A 119 11.88 -8.41 2.45
N ALA A 120 13.09 -8.13 1.96
CA ALA A 120 13.44 -8.21 0.54
C ALA A 120 13.30 -9.61 -0.10
N SER A 121 13.39 -10.67 0.70
CA SER A 121 13.27 -12.07 0.25
C SER A 121 11.89 -12.69 0.53
N CYS A 122 10.92 -11.88 0.98
CA CYS A 122 9.60 -12.34 1.37
C CYS A 122 8.50 -11.68 0.53
N SER A 123 7.61 -12.49 -0.03
CA SER A 123 6.40 -12.02 -0.69
C SER A 123 5.37 -11.45 0.31
N PRO A 124 4.42 -10.63 -0.16
CA PRO A 124 4.39 -9.98 -1.47
C PRO A 124 5.32 -8.76 -1.53
N SER A 125 5.72 -8.37 -2.74
CA SER A 125 6.19 -7.00 -3.01
C SER A 125 5.01 -6.17 -3.53
N ALA A 126 4.95 -4.88 -3.19
CA ALA A 126 3.93 -3.96 -3.68
C ALA A 126 4.54 -2.72 -4.31
N TRP A 127 3.93 -2.20 -5.37
CA TRP A 127 4.39 -1.00 -6.07
C TRP A 127 3.51 0.18 -5.71
N THR A 128 4.09 1.18 -5.04
CA THR A 128 3.30 2.29 -4.49
C THR A 128 3.82 3.67 -4.88
N ALA A 129 2.92 4.64 -4.90
CA ALA A 129 3.26 6.06 -4.88
C ALA A 129 2.27 6.83 -4.02
N THR A 130 2.75 7.83 -3.30
CA THR A 130 1.92 8.60 -2.36
C THR A 130 2.12 10.08 -2.58
N PHE A 131 1.02 10.83 -2.56
CA PHE A 131 0.98 12.28 -2.70
C PHE A 131 0.23 12.92 -1.55
N ARG A 132 0.53 14.19 -1.29
CA ARG A 132 -0.37 15.08 -0.56
C ARG A 132 -1.27 15.80 -1.56
N ALA A 133 -2.58 15.76 -1.36
CA ALA A 133 -3.50 16.68 -2.01
C ALA A 133 -3.50 18.02 -1.23
N HIS A 134 -3.19 19.12 -1.91
CA HIS A 134 -3.10 20.46 -1.36
C HIS A 134 -4.09 21.38 -2.08
N PRO A 135 -4.87 22.21 -1.35
CA PRO A 135 -5.94 23.02 -1.94
C PRO A 135 -5.44 24.00 -3.01
N GLU A 136 -4.23 24.54 -2.85
CA GLU A 136 -3.69 25.49 -3.84
C GLU A 136 -2.71 24.87 -4.85
N LYS A 137 -2.08 23.73 -4.50
CA LYS A 137 -0.90 23.22 -5.22
C LYS A 137 -1.15 21.89 -5.92
N GLY A 138 -2.34 21.30 -5.76
CA GLY A 138 -2.64 19.99 -6.34
C GLY A 138 -1.90 18.86 -5.63
N LEU A 139 -1.30 17.96 -6.40
CA LEU A 139 -0.55 16.80 -5.90
C LEU A 139 0.91 17.18 -5.65
N ILE A 140 1.31 17.18 -4.38
CA ILE A 140 2.68 17.47 -3.96
C ILE A 140 3.30 16.30 -3.19
N SER A 141 4.61 16.37 -2.94
CA SER A 141 5.29 15.36 -2.13
C SER A 141 4.63 15.24 -0.74
N PRO A 142 4.43 14.02 -0.21
CA PRO A 142 3.88 13.82 1.13
C PRO A 142 4.88 14.16 2.24
N ARG A 143 6.17 14.40 1.90
CA ARG A 143 7.20 14.77 2.87
C ARG A 143 6.81 16.04 3.62
N GLY A 144 6.93 15.99 4.96
CA GLY A 144 6.55 17.10 5.84
C GLY A 144 5.11 17.03 6.35
N MET A 145 4.28 16.11 5.85
CA MET A 145 3.02 15.79 6.50
C MET A 145 3.33 14.99 7.78
N LYS A 146 3.35 15.67 8.93
CA LYS A 146 3.45 14.97 10.23
C LYS A 146 2.17 14.17 10.43
N LEU A 147 2.29 12.85 10.29
CA LEU A 147 1.36 11.90 10.88
C LEU A 147 1.71 11.91 12.38
N GLN A 148 0.92 12.61 13.20
CA GLN A 148 1.06 12.44 14.64
C GLN A 148 0.56 11.02 14.95
N GLY A 149 1.49 10.16 15.36
CA GLY A 149 1.20 8.88 16.01
C GLY A 149 1.20 9.04 17.52
#